data_AF-A0ABD6C9M2-F1
#
_entry.id   AF-A0ABD6C9M2-F1
#
_cell.length_a   1.000
_cell.length_b   1.000
_cell.length_c   1.000
_cell.angle_alpha   90.00
_cell.angle_beta   90.00
_cell.angle_gamma   90.00
#
_symmetry.space_group_name_H-M   'P 1'
#
loop_
_entity.id
_entity.type
_entity.pdbx_description
1 polymer ?
#
loop_
_entity_poly.entity_id
_entity_poly.type
_entity_poly.pdbx_seq_one_letter_code
_entity_poly.pdbx_strand_id
1 'polypeptide(L)'
;MAQTVRGEVIHVVDPDDRDEFELTEDLRTLAESRYILVCREGGSPSWFERIRSFLARTPIKAVTIVSDTEASEGEEVTATVEETGIPGVYEATDLR
;
A
#
# COMPACT_ATOMS: atom_id res chain seq x y z
N MET A 1 4.61 13.84 7.19
CA MET A 1 4.63 14.60 5.92
C MET A 1 3.79 13.77 4.97
N ALA A 2 2.69 14.33 4.47
CA ALA A 2 1.79 13.62 3.58
C ALA A 2 2.41 13.48 2.18
N GLN A 3 2.37 12.28 1.62
CA GLN A 3 2.82 11.92 0.27
C GLN A 3 1.65 11.30 -0.49
N THR A 4 1.59 11.49 -1.80
CA THR A 4 0.56 10.87 -2.63
C THR A 4 1.13 9.64 -3.31
N VAL A 5 0.46 8.50 -3.13
CA VAL A 5 0.82 7.20 -3.69
C VAL A 5 -0.31 6.73 -4.58
N ARG A 6 0.04 6.30 -5.80
CA ARG A 6 -0.90 5.66 -6.72
C ARG A 6 -0.44 4.22 -6.98
N GLY A 7 -1.36 3.28 -6.84
CA GLY A 7 -1.05 1.88 -7.02
C GLY A 7 -2.27 1.02 -7.28
N GLU A 8 -2.02 -0.19 -7.76
CA GLU A 8 -3.04 -1.24 -7.87
C GLU A 8 -3.04 -2.04 -6.57
N VAL A 9 -4.21 -2.23 -5.97
CA VAL A 9 -4.39 -3.08 -4.79
C VAL A 9 -4.19 -4.52 -5.22
N ILE A 10 -3.12 -5.14 -4.76
CA ILE A 10 -2.83 -6.55 -5.07
C ILE A 10 -3.38 -7.49 -4.01
N HIS A 11 -3.59 -6.98 -2.79
CA HIS A 11 -4.15 -7.76 -1.70
C HIS A 11 -4.80 -6.86 -0.66
N VAL A 12 -5.89 -7.34 -0.06
CA VAL A 12 -6.65 -6.65 0.99
C VAL A 12 -6.78 -7.57 2.18
N VAL A 13 -6.42 -7.07 3.36
CA VAL A 13 -6.72 -7.74 4.63
C VAL A 13 -7.79 -6.93 5.34
N ASP A 14 -8.96 -7.55 5.50
CA ASP A 14 -10.08 -7.01 6.27
C ASP A 14 -9.71 -6.93 7.76
N PRO A 15 -10.11 -5.89 8.50
CA PRO A 15 -9.92 -5.80 9.94
C PRO A 15 -10.33 -7.06 10.71
N ASP A 16 -11.38 -7.76 10.28
CA ASP A 16 -11.88 -8.97 10.93
C ASP A 16 -11.03 -10.22 10.64
N ASP A 17 -10.29 -10.24 9.53
CA ASP A 17 -9.49 -11.39 9.08
C ASP A 17 -7.99 -11.27 9.47
N ARG A 18 -7.57 -10.19 10.14
CA ARG A 18 -6.14 -9.89 10.42
C ARG A 18 -5.44 -10.94 11.28
N ASP A 19 -6.19 -11.64 12.12
CA ASP A 19 -5.66 -12.72 12.98
C ASP A 19 -5.28 -13.97 12.19
N GLU A 20 -5.81 -14.13 10.98
CA GLU A 20 -5.43 -15.20 10.05
C GLU A 20 -4.06 -14.96 9.39
N PHE A 21 -3.53 -13.73 9.48
CA PHE A 21 -2.26 -13.33 8.86
C PHE A 21 -1.15 -13.16 9.90
N GLU A 22 0.06 -13.59 9.52
CA GLU A 22 1.30 -13.37 10.27
C GLU A 22 1.79 -11.92 10.13
N LEU A 23 1.08 -10.99 10.78
CA LEU A 23 1.44 -9.57 10.85
C LEU A 23 2.45 -9.32 11.98
N THR A 24 3.38 -8.39 11.77
CA THR A 24 4.24 -7.90 12.85
C THR A 24 3.42 -7.16 13.91
N GLU A 25 3.86 -7.20 15.16
CA GLU A 25 3.17 -6.57 16.29
C GLU A 25 2.94 -5.06 16.08
N ASP A 26 3.93 -4.38 15.49
CA ASP A 26 3.84 -2.96 15.14
C ASP A 26 2.75 -2.70 14.10
N LEU A 27 2.62 -3.56 13.08
CA LEU A 27 1.59 -3.43 12.04
C LEU A 27 0.20 -3.79 12.58
N ARG A 28 0.12 -4.79 13.47
CA ARG A 28 -1.12 -5.15 14.17
C ARG A 28 -1.67 -3.96 14.95
N THR A 29 -0.82 -3.36 15.76
CA THR A 29 -1.13 -2.16 16.57
C THR A 29 -1.51 -0.98 15.68
N LEU A 30 -0.76 -0.72 14.62
CA LEU A 30 -1.03 0.40 13.73
C LEU A 30 -2.40 0.27 13.07
N ALA A 31 -2.72 -0.88 12.48
CA ALA A 31 -3.98 -1.07 11.75
C ALA A 31 -5.15 -1.54 12.63
N GLU A 32 -5.11 -1.33 13.96
CA GLU A 32 -6.21 -1.70 14.88
C GLU A 32 -7.56 -1.19 14.34
N SER A 33 -8.46 -2.11 13.99
CA SER A 33 -9.77 -1.85 13.34
C SER A 33 -9.73 -1.18 11.95
N ARG A 34 -8.64 -1.32 11.19
CA ARG A 34 -8.44 -0.73 9.86
C ARG A 34 -8.02 -1.76 8.80
N TYR A 35 -8.28 -1.45 7.54
CA TYR A 35 -7.89 -2.26 6.39
C TYR A 35 -6.39 -2.17 6.15
N ILE A 36 -5.78 -3.29 5.76
CA ILE A 36 -4.41 -3.31 5.23
C ILE A 36 -4.50 -3.55 3.73
N LEU A 37 -4.12 -2.55 2.96
CA LEU A 37 -4.05 -2.59 1.51
C LEU A 37 -2.59 -2.79 1.09
N VAL A 38 -2.29 -3.91 0.45
CA VAL A 38 -1.00 -4.08 -0.22
C VAL A 38 -1.17 -3.55 -1.63
N CYS A 39 -0.50 -2.45 -1.93
CA CYS A 39 -0.54 -1.82 -3.24
C CYS A 39 0.79 -2.01 -3.97
N ARG A 40 0.70 -2.21 -5.27
CA ARG A 40 1.87 -2.15 -6.16
C ARG A 40 2.03 -0.72 -6.66
N GLU A 41 3.16 -0.09 -6.33
CA GLU A 41 3.47 1.27 -6.78
C GLU A 41 3.60 1.32 -8.32
N GLY A 42 2.89 2.26 -8.97
CA GLY A 42 3.10 2.58 -10.40
C GLY A 42 2.04 2.12 -11.41
N GLY A 43 0.87 1.60 -11.01
CA GLY A 43 -0.22 1.25 -11.94
C GLY A 43 0.19 0.44 -13.18
N SER A 44 -0.61 0.47 -14.25
CA SER A 44 -0.23 -0.11 -15.56
C SER A 44 0.99 0.64 -16.12
N PRO A 45 2.16 -0.01 -16.24
CA PRO A 45 3.42 0.71 -16.41
C PRO A 45 3.47 1.41 -17.78
N SER A 46 3.74 2.72 -17.75
CA SER A 46 4.12 3.48 -18.95
C SER A 46 5.42 2.94 -19.53
N TRP A 47 5.52 2.87 -20.86
CA TRP A 47 6.70 2.34 -21.55
C TRP A 47 8.01 3.06 -21.13
N PHE A 48 7.92 4.33 -20.72
CA PHE A 48 9.04 5.12 -20.20
C PHE A 48 9.53 4.66 -18.82
N GLU A 49 8.64 4.23 -17.92
CA GLU A 49 9.02 3.74 -16.59
C GLU A 49 9.63 2.34 -16.64
N ARG A 50 9.21 1.51 -17.62
CA ARG A 50 9.86 0.22 -17.92
C ARG A 50 11.32 0.42 -18.33
N ILE A 51 11.63 1.40 -19.16
CA ILE A 51 13.01 1.71 -19.59
C ILE A 51 13.83 2.25 -18.42
N ARG A 52 13.25 3.13 -17.59
CA ARG A 52 13.97 3.70 -16.42
C ARG A 52 14.26 2.65 -15.35
N SER A 53 13.30 1.77 -15.05
CA SER A 53 13.46 0.71 -14.05
C SER A 53 14.51 -0.32 -14.47
N PHE A 54 14.63 -0.57 -15.77
CA PHE A 54 15.68 -1.42 -16.34
C PHE A 54 17.08 -0.77 -16.23
N LEU A 55 17.18 0.55 -16.38
CA LEU A 55 18.43 1.31 -16.23
C LEU A 55 18.84 1.50 -14.75
N ALA A 56 17.87 1.62 -13.84
CA ALA A 56 18.07 1.90 -12.42
C ALA A 56 18.10 0.65 -11.53
N ARG A 57 17.85 -0.54 -12.08
CA ARG A 57 17.81 -1.83 -11.35
C ARG A 57 16.92 -1.79 -10.09
N THR A 58 15.86 -0.99 -10.13
CA THR A 58 14.97 -0.79 -8.97
C THR A 58 13.82 -1.81 -9.06
N PRO A 59 13.69 -2.74 -8.11
CA PRO A 59 12.60 -3.71 -8.11
C PRO A 59 11.25 -3.00 -7.95
N ILE A 60 10.21 -3.57 -8.54
CA ILE A 60 8.82 -3.10 -8.42
C ILE A 60 8.49 -3.04 -6.92
N LYS A 61 8.21 -1.84 -6.39
CA LYS A 61 8.01 -1.63 -4.95
C LYS A 61 6.57 -1.97 -4.57
N ALA A 62 6.42 -2.92 -3.65
CA ALA A 62 5.17 -3.11 -2.92
C ALA A 62 5.14 -2.11 -1.76
N VAL A 63 4.01 -1.43 -1.59
CA VAL A 63 3.75 -0.49 -0.50
C VAL A 63 2.54 -0.98 0.29
N THR A 64 2.65 -0.98 1.61
CA THR A 64 1.54 -1.37 2.50
C THR A 64 0.87 -0.10 3.00
N ILE A 65 -0.44 0.00 2.84
CA ILE A 65 -1.24 1.16 3.20
C ILE A 65 -2.29 0.72 4.21
N VAL A 66 -2.30 1.33 5.39
CA VAL A 66 -3.35 1.18 6.38
C VAL A 66 -4.43 2.21 6.08
N SER A 67 -5.69 1.79 5.90
CA SER A 67 -6.79 2.66 5.47
C SER A 67 -8.04 2.39 6.30
N ASP A 68 -8.79 3.45 6.63
CA ASP A 68 -10.15 3.35 7.18
C ASP A 68 -11.19 3.00 6.11
N THR A 69 -10.84 3.20 4.84
CA THR A 69 -11.69 2.94 3.67
C THR A 69 -11.35 1.59 3.07
N GLU A 70 -12.39 0.81 2.76
CA GLU A 70 -12.28 -0.45 2.00
C GLU A 70 -11.76 -0.21 0.57
N ALA A 71 -11.08 -1.20 0.01
CA ALA A 71 -10.73 -1.26 -1.40
C ALA A 71 -10.80 -2.72 -1.86
N SER A 72 -10.89 -2.94 -3.17
CA SER A 72 -10.96 -4.28 -3.76
C SER A 72 -9.63 -4.69 -4.39
N GLU A 73 -9.31 -5.98 -4.38
CA GLU A 73 -8.18 -6.49 -5.17
C GLU A 73 -8.36 -6.19 -6.66
N GLY A 74 -7.29 -5.74 -7.30
CA GLY A 74 -7.27 -5.28 -8.69
C GLY A 74 -7.74 -3.84 -8.90
N GLU A 75 -8.16 -3.13 -7.84
CA GLU A 75 -8.56 -1.73 -7.90
C GLU A 75 -7.34 -0.79 -7.97
N GLU A 76 -7.39 0.20 -8.86
CA GLU A 76 -6.40 1.29 -8.84
C GLU A 76 -6.83 2.34 -7.82
N VAL A 77 -6.02 2.52 -6.77
CA VAL A 77 -6.26 3.51 -5.71
C VAL A 77 -5.22 4.63 -5.74
N THR A 78 -5.66 5.83 -5.39
CA THR A 78 -4.81 6.99 -5.12
C THR A 78 -4.96 7.36 -3.65
N ALA A 79 -3.92 7.09 -2.87
CA ALA A 79 -3.90 7.32 -1.43
C ALA A 79 -3.03 8.54 -1.10
N THR A 80 -3.53 9.43 -0.24
CA THR A 80 -2.69 10.38 0.48
C THR A 80 -2.24 9.72 1.76
N VAL A 81 -0.95 9.50 1.91
CA VAL A 81 -0.40 8.68 2.98
C VAL A 81 0.63 9.42 3.81
N GLU A 82 0.74 9.06 5.08
CA GLU A 82 1.80 9.52 5.97
C GLU A 82 2.77 8.37 6.31
N GLU A 83 4.05 8.73 6.43
CA GLU A 83 5.07 7.79 6.88
C GLU A 83 4.79 7.34 8.30
N THR A 84 4.82 6.03 8.48
CA THR A 84 4.79 5.43 9.81
C THR A 84 6.23 5.20 10.28
N GLY A 85 6.41 4.79 11.54
CA GLY A 85 7.71 4.33 12.02
C GLY A 85 8.20 3.02 11.38
N ILE A 86 7.37 2.37 10.55
CA ILE A 86 7.63 1.06 9.94
C ILE A 86 8.00 1.27 8.45
N PRO A 87 9.20 0.85 8.02
CA PRO A 87 9.62 0.99 6.63
C PRO A 87 8.67 0.26 5.66
N GLY A 88 8.14 1.00 4.67
CA GLY A 88 7.25 0.44 3.65
C GLY A 88 5.78 0.32 4.07
N VAL A 89 5.42 0.79 5.28
CA VAL A 89 4.05 0.91 5.75
C VAL A 89 3.69 2.37 5.89
N TYR A 90 2.55 2.74 5.33
CA TYR A 90 2.04 4.10 5.37
C TYR A 90 0.60 4.10 5.88
N GLU A 91 0.21 5.21 6.50
CA GLU A 91 -1.15 5.44 6.98
C GLU A 91 -1.89 6.33 5.98
N ALA A 92 -3.00 5.85 5.41
CA ALA A 92 -3.83 6.65 4.51
C ALA A 92 -4.66 7.65 5.32
N THR A 93 -4.55 8.91 4.93
CA THR A 93 -5.39 10.01 5.41
C THR A 93 -6.54 10.30 4.45
N ASP A 94 -6.42 9.89 3.19
CA ASP A 94 -7.43 9.99 2.14
C ASP A 94 -7.19 8.84 1.14
N LEU A 95 -8.25 8.14 0.75
CA LEU A 95 -8.23 7.07 -0.25
C LEU A 95 -9.29 7.39 -1.33
N ARG A 96 -8.88 7.37 -2.60
CA ARG A 96 -9.73 7.67 -3.77
C ARG A 96 -9.51 6.72 -4.92
#